data_AF-A0A377DLF1-F1
#
_entry.id   AF-A0A377DLF1-F1
#
_cell.length_a   1.000
_cell.length_b   1.000
_cell.length_c   1.000
_cell.angle_alpha   90.00
_cell.angle_beta   90.00
_cell.angle_gamma   90.00
#
_symmetry.space_group_name_H-M   'P 1'
#
loop_
_entity.id
_entity.type
_entity.pdbx_description
1 polymer ?
#
loop_
_entity_poly.entity_id
_entity_poly.type
_entity_poly.pdbx_seq_one_letter_code
_entity_poly.pdbx_strand_id
1 'polypeptide(L)'
;MSNIVYLTVTGEQQGSISAGCGTSESTGNRWQSGHEDEIFTFSLLNNINNTGLGSQFHGITFCKLIDKSTPLFINSINNNEQLFMGFDFYRINRFGRLEKYYYIQLRGAFLSAIHHQIIENQLDTETITISYEFILCQHLIANTEFSYLALPENYNRLFLPNSKNQTNNRFKTLNSKAIGRLLAAGGVYNGNIEGFRDTAEKLGGDAIKGYDQILNEKTAGIAIATASILLTKRF
;
A
#
# COMPACT_ATOMS: atom_id res chain seq x y z
N MET A 1 -12.48 22.10 2.61
CA MET A 1 -11.72 20.99 3.23
C MET A 1 -10.44 20.82 2.44
N SER A 2 -9.30 20.73 3.13
CA SER A 2 -7.99 20.56 2.50
C SER A 2 -7.92 19.21 1.78
N ASN A 3 -7.18 19.15 0.68
CA ASN A 3 -6.80 17.87 0.07
C ASN A 3 -5.92 17.11 1.08
N ILE A 4 -6.22 15.82 1.28
CA ILE A 4 -5.50 14.95 2.21
C ILE A 4 -4.55 14.08 1.38
N VAL A 5 -3.26 14.24 1.61
CA VAL A 5 -2.22 13.47 0.93
C VAL A 5 -1.32 12.83 1.97
N TYR A 6 -1.15 11.52 1.86
CA TYR A 6 -0.26 10.74 2.71
C TYR A 6 0.90 10.19 1.90
N LEU A 7 2.08 10.18 2.51
CA LEU A 7 3.32 9.77 1.90
C LEU A 7 3.88 8.55 2.63
N THR A 8 4.09 7.47 1.90
CA THR A 8 4.86 6.31 2.34
C THR A 8 6.26 6.39 1.75
N VAL A 9 7.30 6.27 2.58
CA VAL A 9 8.70 6.30 2.14
C VAL A 9 9.44 5.06 2.63
N THR A 10 10.17 4.43 1.73
CA THR A 10 11.12 3.37 2.07
C THR A 10 12.47 3.67 1.43
N GLY A 11 13.51 3.74 2.25
CA GLY A 11 14.88 3.84 1.79
C GLY A 11 15.51 2.47 1.59
N GLU A 12 16.47 2.40 0.66
CA GLU A 12 17.23 1.18 0.38
C GLU A 12 18.01 0.68 1.60
N GLN A 13 18.61 1.59 2.36
CA GLN A 13 19.47 1.30 3.51
C GLN A 13 18.71 1.43 4.83
N GLN A 14 17.86 2.46 4.97
CA GLN A 14 17.15 2.75 6.22
C GLN A 14 15.85 1.95 6.39
N GLY A 15 15.37 1.28 5.35
CA GLY A 15 14.08 0.59 5.39
C GLY A 15 12.90 1.58 5.44
N SER A 16 11.86 1.27 6.21
CA SER A 16 10.64 2.10 6.23
C SER A 16 10.87 3.41 6.99
N ILE A 17 11.13 4.49 6.23
CA ILE A 17 11.36 5.84 6.76
C ILE A 17 10.06 6.43 7.32
N SER A 18 8.91 6.15 6.69
CA SER A 18 7.62 6.67 7.14
C SER A 18 7.03 5.95 8.35
N ALA A 19 7.60 4.80 8.77
CA ALA A 19 7.10 4.04 9.90
C ALA A 19 7.03 4.87 11.18
N GLY A 20 5.87 4.90 11.83
CA GLY A 20 5.61 5.67 13.04
C GLY A 20 5.64 7.20 12.88
N CYS A 21 5.65 7.76 11.66
CA CYS A 21 5.65 9.22 11.46
C CYS A 21 4.28 9.86 11.74
N GLY A 22 3.19 9.14 11.53
CA GLY A 22 1.83 9.59 11.81
C GLY A 22 1.38 9.31 13.24
N THR A 23 2.31 9.27 14.19
CA THR A 23 2.03 9.01 15.62
C THR A 23 2.06 10.30 16.45
N SER A 24 1.50 10.24 17.66
CA SER A 24 1.51 11.36 18.60
C SER A 24 2.92 11.77 19.04
N GLU A 25 3.87 10.84 19.09
CA GLU A 25 5.27 11.11 19.42
C GLU A 25 5.97 11.94 18.33
N SER A 26 5.51 11.81 17.08
CA SER A 26 6.12 12.44 15.91
C SER A 26 5.49 13.79 15.56
N THR A 27 4.16 13.87 15.55
CA THR A 27 3.43 15.07 15.08
C THR A 27 2.52 15.71 16.16
N GLY A 28 2.62 15.25 17.41
CA GLY A 28 1.79 15.73 18.51
C GLY A 28 0.30 15.51 18.21
N ASN A 29 -0.55 16.48 18.55
CA ASN A 29 -2.01 16.41 18.37
C ASN A 29 -2.50 16.38 16.91
N ARG A 30 -1.59 16.45 15.93
CA ARG A 30 -1.94 16.44 14.50
C ARG A 30 -1.99 15.05 13.89
N TRP A 31 -1.58 14.03 14.65
CA TRP A 31 -1.64 12.65 14.23
C TRP A 31 -3.09 12.22 13.91
N GLN A 32 -3.23 11.28 12.98
CA GLN A 32 -4.53 10.74 12.57
C GLN A 32 -4.49 9.21 12.66
N SER A 33 -5.50 8.62 13.29
CA SER A 33 -5.59 7.16 13.41
C SER A 33 -5.79 6.50 12.05
N GLY A 34 -5.10 5.37 11.83
CA GLY A 34 -5.08 4.64 10.57
C GLY A 34 -3.99 5.10 9.58
N HIS A 35 -3.18 6.09 9.95
CA HIS A 35 -2.09 6.65 9.16
C HIS A 35 -0.77 6.68 9.94
N GLU A 36 -0.58 5.76 10.89
CA GLU A 36 0.54 5.77 11.83
C GLU A 36 1.91 5.61 11.14
N ASP A 37 1.96 4.86 10.04
CA ASP A 37 3.16 4.58 9.23
C ASP A 37 3.26 5.45 7.96
N GLU A 38 2.46 6.51 7.89
CA GLU A 38 2.39 7.43 6.77
C GLU A 38 2.72 8.86 7.23
N ILE A 39 3.34 9.63 6.33
CA ILE A 39 3.67 11.03 6.56
C ILE A 39 2.57 11.91 5.97
N PHE A 40 2.04 12.85 6.74
CA PHE A 40 1.06 13.81 6.24
C PHE A 40 1.73 14.89 5.38
N THR A 41 1.31 15.02 4.13
CA THR A 41 1.83 16.00 3.16
C THR A 41 0.86 17.15 2.98
N PHE A 42 1.30 18.39 3.22
CA PHE A 42 0.48 19.60 3.06
C PHE A 42 0.33 20.05 1.62
N SER A 43 1.42 19.97 0.86
CA SER A 43 1.43 20.38 -0.54
C SER A 43 2.35 19.49 -1.34
N LEU A 44 1.98 19.29 -2.60
CA LEU A 44 2.79 18.60 -3.58
C LEU A 44 2.72 19.40 -4.88
N LEU A 45 3.89 19.76 -5.37
CA LEU A 45 4.11 20.43 -6.64
C LEU A 45 4.85 19.46 -7.55
N ASN A 46 4.19 19.10 -8.64
CA ASN A 46 4.78 18.34 -9.72
C ASN A 46 4.75 19.21 -10.98
N ASN A 47 5.92 19.59 -11.48
CA ASN A 47 6.03 20.42 -12.67
C ASN A 47 6.50 19.59 -13.86
N ILE A 48 5.64 19.48 -14.88
CA ILE A 48 5.93 18.74 -16.10
C ILE A 48 5.81 19.73 -17.25
N ASN A 49 6.95 20.06 -17.86
CA ASN A 49 7.01 20.98 -18.98
C ASN A 49 7.21 20.20 -20.29
N ASN A 50 6.60 20.66 -21.38
CA ASN A 50 6.85 20.11 -22.71
C ASN A 50 7.64 21.13 -23.54
N THR A 51 8.85 20.77 -23.96
CA THR A 51 9.70 21.66 -24.75
C THR A 51 9.50 21.49 -26.26
N GLY A 52 8.52 20.69 -26.70
CA GLY A 52 8.29 20.38 -28.12
C GLY A 52 9.18 19.27 -28.68
N LEU A 53 10.23 18.88 -27.93
CA LEU A 53 11.09 17.71 -28.21
C LEU A 53 10.83 16.53 -27.24
N GLY A 54 9.87 16.69 -26.33
CA GLY A 54 9.50 15.70 -25.31
C GLY A 54 9.14 16.33 -23.97
N SER A 55 8.50 15.56 -23.10
CA SER A 55 8.21 15.97 -21.72
C SER A 55 9.50 16.00 -20.90
N GLN A 56 9.84 17.16 -20.33
CA GLN A 56 10.87 17.29 -19.30
C GLN A 56 10.21 17.22 -17.92
N PHE A 57 10.47 16.12 -17.23
CA PHE A 57 10.04 15.91 -15.86
C PHE A 57 10.95 16.70 -14.94
N HIS A 58 10.40 17.76 -14.35
CA HIS A 58 11.07 18.44 -13.26
C HIS A 58 10.79 17.62 -11.99
N GLY A 59 11.74 17.63 -11.06
CA GLY A 59 11.59 16.93 -9.79
C GLY A 59 10.27 17.27 -9.09
N ILE A 60 9.86 16.41 -8.15
CA ILE A 60 8.69 16.68 -7.31
C ILE A 60 9.14 17.42 -6.07
N THR A 61 8.42 18.47 -5.72
CA THR A 61 8.61 19.18 -4.46
C THR A 61 7.38 19.00 -3.60
N PHE A 62 7.54 18.58 -2.36
CA PHE A 62 6.43 18.45 -1.41
C PHE A 62 6.79 19.08 -0.07
N CYS A 63 5.76 19.44 0.69
CA CYS A 63 5.89 20.07 1.99
C CYS A 63 5.20 19.25 3.07
N LYS A 64 5.86 19.05 4.20
CA LYS A 64 5.36 18.33 5.38
C LYS A 64 5.76 19.08 6.66
N LEU A 65 5.25 18.61 7.81
CA LEU A 65 5.73 19.09 9.11
C LEU A 65 7.15 18.58 9.38
N ILE A 66 7.87 19.27 10.26
CA ILE A 66 9.00 18.65 10.96
C ILE A 66 8.45 17.51 11.82
N ASP A 67 8.93 16.30 11.60
CA ASP A 67 8.45 15.09 12.27
C ASP A 67 9.60 14.06 12.43
N LYS A 68 9.28 12.84 12.89
CA LYS A 68 10.26 11.76 13.07
C LYS A 68 11.12 11.48 11.82
N SER A 69 10.56 11.63 10.61
CA SER A 69 11.28 11.34 9.36
C SER A 69 12.28 12.42 8.96
N THR A 70 12.20 13.64 9.52
CA THR A 70 13.13 14.74 9.22
C THR A 70 14.61 14.33 9.30
N PRO A 71 15.13 13.79 10.42
CA PRO A 71 16.53 13.33 10.49
C PRO A 71 16.83 12.15 9.54
N LEU A 72 15.85 11.30 9.23
CA LEU A 72 16.01 10.19 8.30
C LEU A 72 16.18 10.68 6.86
N PHE A 73 15.43 11.72 6.46
CA PHE A 73 15.61 12.39 5.19
C PHE A 73 16.98 13.10 5.10
N ILE A 74 17.44 13.72 6.18
CA ILE A 74 18.79 14.31 6.26
C ILE A 74 19.87 13.23 6.06
N ASN A 75 19.68 12.04 6.63
CA ASN A 75 20.58 10.92 6.42
C ASN A 75 20.53 10.41 4.96
N SER A 76 19.33 10.31 4.37
CA SER A 76 19.16 9.90 2.97
C SER A 76 19.84 10.86 2.00
N ILE A 77 19.69 12.17 2.17
CA ILE A 77 20.36 13.16 1.29
C ILE A 77 21.88 13.13 1.46
N ASN A 78 22.38 12.97 2.70
CA ASN A 78 23.82 12.90 2.97
C ASN A 78 24.48 11.67 2.33
N ASN A 79 23.81 10.52 2.37
CA ASN A 79 24.34 9.27 1.84
C ASN A 79 23.94 9.03 0.37
N ASN A 80 23.21 9.98 -0.23
CA ASN A 80 22.63 9.85 -1.57
C ASN A 80 21.87 8.53 -1.75
N GLU A 81 21.05 8.20 -0.74
CA GLU A 81 20.29 6.95 -0.67
C GLU A 81 19.15 6.96 -1.68
N GLN A 82 18.97 5.83 -2.38
CA GLN A 82 17.85 5.64 -3.27
C GLN A 82 16.56 5.37 -2.49
N LEU A 83 15.51 6.11 -2.80
CA LEU A 83 14.23 6.05 -2.11
C LEU A 83 13.12 5.53 -3.03
N PHE A 84 12.17 4.85 -2.39
CA PHE A 84 10.86 4.58 -2.92
C PHE A 84 9.85 5.48 -2.22
N MET A 85 8.98 6.14 -2.99
CA MET A 85 7.95 7.02 -2.44
C MET A 85 6.59 6.74 -3.06
N GLY A 86 5.56 6.69 -2.24
CA GLY A 86 4.17 6.55 -2.66
C GLY A 86 3.30 7.64 -2.04
N PHE A 87 2.64 8.44 -2.86
CA PHE A 87 1.70 9.48 -2.45
C PHE A 87 0.28 9.00 -2.68
N ASP A 88 -0.47 8.81 -1.60
CA ASP A 88 -1.88 8.46 -1.62
C ASP A 88 -2.75 9.71 -1.44
N PHE A 89 -3.59 9.99 -2.42
CA PHE A 89 -4.50 11.13 -2.42
C PHE A 89 -5.90 10.67 -2.03
N TYR A 90 -6.46 11.37 -1.05
CA TYR A 90 -7.79 11.09 -0.54
C TYR A 90 -8.75 12.23 -0.85
N ARG A 91 -10.02 11.86 -1.05
CA ARG A 91 -11.13 12.80 -1.20
C ARG A 91 -12.38 12.26 -0.53
N ILE A 92 -13.36 13.13 -0.31
CA ILE A 92 -14.68 12.73 0.15
C ILE A 92 -15.53 12.35 -1.06
N ASN A 93 -16.11 11.16 -1.01
CA ASN A 93 -16.98 10.67 -2.05
C ASN A 93 -18.44 11.11 -1.86
N ARG A 94 -19.29 10.76 -2.83
CA ARG A 94 -20.72 11.11 -2.81
C ARG A 94 -21.49 10.62 -1.57
N PHE A 95 -20.95 9.62 -0.87
CA PHE A 95 -21.54 9.04 0.35
C PHE A 95 -20.95 9.64 1.63
N GLY A 96 -20.15 10.70 1.53
CA GLY A 96 -19.50 11.34 2.67
C GLY A 96 -18.33 10.56 3.26
N ARG A 97 -17.83 9.52 2.57
CA ARG A 97 -16.73 8.68 3.04
C ARG A 97 -15.41 9.11 2.41
N LEU A 98 -14.33 9.02 3.18
CA LEU A 98 -12.99 9.24 2.67
C LEU A 98 -12.58 8.05 1.79
N GLU A 99 -12.12 8.31 0.56
CA GLU A 99 -11.65 7.29 -0.38
C GLU A 99 -10.31 7.69 -0.99
N LYS A 100 -9.41 6.71 -1.19
CA LYS A 100 -8.23 6.88 -2.04
C LYS A 100 -8.68 6.97 -3.49
N TYR A 101 -8.33 8.04 -4.21
CA TYR A 101 -8.76 8.22 -5.59
C TYR A 101 -7.62 8.39 -6.58
N TYR A 102 -6.45 8.84 -6.12
CA TYR A 102 -5.29 9.08 -6.96
C TYR A 102 -4.01 8.64 -6.23
N TYR A 103 -3.04 8.16 -7.00
CA TYR A 103 -1.80 7.61 -6.48
C TYR A 103 -0.63 8.05 -7.36
N ILE A 104 0.45 8.53 -6.73
CA ILE A 104 1.72 8.80 -7.41
C ILE A 104 2.79 7.93 -6.77
N GLN A 105 3.50 7.18 -7.59
CA GLN A 105 4.64 6.36 -7.18
C GLN A 105 5.91 6.87 -7.83
N LEU A 106 6.94 7.07 -7.01
CA LEU A 106 8.30 7.37 -7.46
C LEU A 106 9.22 6.20 -7.13
N ARG A 107 10.02 5.79 -8.12
CA ARG A 107 11.08 4.81 -7.94
C ARG A 107 12.41 5.42 -8.37
N GLY A 108 13.47 4.99 -7.70
CA GLY A 108 14.77 5.59 -7.90
C GLY A 108 14.79 7.07 -7.55
N ALA A 109 14.11 7.44 -6.46
CA ALA A 109 14.04 8.81 -6.00
C ALA A 109 15.29 9.18 -5.21
N PHE A 110 15.86 10.36 -5.48
CA PHE A 110 16.96 10.95 -4.73
C PHE A 110 16.55 12.32 -4.23
N LEU A 111 16.93 12.64 -2.99
CA LEU A 111 16.66 13.96 -2.43
C LEU A 111 17.65 14.96 -3.03
N SER A 112 17.13 16.02 -3.64
CA SER A 112 17.94 17.09 -4.22
C SER A 112 18.14 18.26 -3.26
N ALA A 113 17.12 18.59 -2.46
CA ALA A 113 17.19 19.67 -1.48
C ALA A 113 16.18 19.46 -0.35
N ILE A 114 16.53 19.90 0.85
CA ILE A 114 15.64 19.98 2.02
C ILE A 114 15.75 21.40 2.56
N HIS A 115 14.60 22.07 2.72
CA HIS A 115 14.52 23.42 3.28
C HIS A 115 13.59 23.42 4.49
N HIS A 116 14.12 23.72 5.66
CA HIS A 116 13.34 23.92 6.88
C HIS A 116 12.88 25.37 6.98
N GLN A 117 11.60 25.57 7.31
CA GLN A 117 10.99 26.87 7.48
C GLN A 117 10.32 26.93 8.85
N ILE A 118 10.90 27.74 9.72
CA ILE A 118 10.45 28.00 11.10
C ILE A 118 10.10 29.49 11.14
N ILE A 119 8.81 29.79 11.27
CA ILE A 119 8.29 31.15 11.26
C ILE A 119 7.35 31.31 12.46
N GLU A 120 7.48 32.42 13.17
CA GLU A 120 6.62 32.73 14.32
C GLU A 120 5.13 32.69 13.93
N ASN A 121 4.31 32.05 14.78
CA ASN A 121 2.87 31.84 14.57
C ASN A 121 2.48 31.03 13.32
N GLN A 122 3.43 30.28 12.73
CA GLN A 122 3.17 29.32 11.67
C GLN A 122 3.57 27.91 12.12
N LEU A 123 3.17 26.92 11.33
CA LEU A 123 3.65 25.55 11.56
C LEU A 123 5.07 25.43 11.02
N ASP A 124 5.92 24.78 11.80
CA ASP A 124 7.27 24.43 11.36
C ASP A 124 7.15 23.37 10.27
N THR A 125 7.59 23.76 9.08
CA THR A 125 7.46 22.93 7.87
C THR A 125 8.81 22.66 7.26
N GLU A 126 8.89 21.59 6.50
CA GLU A 126 10.02 21.28 5.66
C GLU A 126 9.55 21.03 4.23
N THR A 127 10.24 21.65 3.29
CA THR A 127 10.02 21.50 1.85
C THR A 127 11.14 20.66 1.27
N ILE A 128 10.78 19.55 0.64
CA ILE A 128 11.71 18.55 0.12
C ILE A 128 11.55 18.46 -1.40
N THR A 129 12.65 18.59 -2.11
CA THR A 129 12.72 18.46 -3.58
C THR A 129 13.39 17.14 -3.94
N ILE A 130 12.77 16.40 -4.85
CA ILE A 130 13.13 15.04 -5.22
C ILE A 130 13.37 14.96 -6.72
N SER A 131 14.50 14.35 -7.12
CA SER A 131 14.69 13.83 -8.47
C SER A 131 14.33 12.34 -8.49
N TYR A 132 13.83 11.83 -9.61
CA TYR A 132 13.40 10.44 -9.72
C TYR A 132 13.70 9.89 -11.11
N GLU A 133 13.96 8.58 -11.18
CA GLU A 133 14.16 7.89 -12.46
C GLU A 133 12.84 7.42 -13.07
N PHE A 134 11.87 7.05 -12.23
CA PHE A 134 10.57 6.55 -12.67
C PHE A 134 9.43 7.17 -11.88
N ILE A 135 8.37 7.54 -12.60
CA ILE A 135 7.10 8.01 -12.05
C ILE A 135 5.95 7.19 -12.61
N LEU A 136 5.02 6.82 -11.74
CA LEU A 136 3.72 6.26 -12.10
C LEU A 136 2.64 7.09 -11.43
N CYS A 137 1.67 7.53 -12.21
CA CYS A 137 0.49 8.27 -11.77
C CYS A 137 -0.75 7.46 -12.13
N GLN A 138 -1.65 7.22 -11.17
CA GLN A 138 -2.85 6.40 -11.35
C GLN A 138 -4.07 7.07 -10.75
N HIS A 139 -5.15 7.15 -11.53
CA HIS A 139 -6.47 7.50 -11.02
C HIS A 139 -7.26 6.22 -10.69
N LEU A 140 -7.23 5.83 -9.42
CA LEU A 140 -7.70 4.53 -8.91
C LEU A 140 -9.19 4.24 -9.20
N ILE A 141 -10.04 5.28 -9.24
CA ILE A 141 -11.49 5.10 -9.45
C ILE A 141 -11.86 5.07 -10.95
N ALA A 142 -11.02 5.67 -11.80
CA ALA A 142 -11.28 5.80 -13.23
C ALA A 142 -10.38 4.87 -14.07
N ASN A 143 -9.45 4.15 -13.41
CA ASN A 143 -8.53 3.20 -14.01
C ASN A 143 -7.69 3.78 -15.16
N THR A 144 -7.33 5.05 -15.07
CA THR A 144 -6.36 5.67 -15.98
C THR A 144 -4.99 5.73 -15.32
N GLU A 145 -3.96 5.43 -16.09
CA GLU A 145 -2.59 5.46 -15.61
C GLU A 145 -1.63 6.09 -16.61
N PHE A 146 -0.56 6.65 -16.08
CA PHE A 146 0.55 7.20 -16.81
C PHE A 146 1.84 6.76 -16.11
N SER A 147 2.77 6.19 -16.86
CA SER A 147 4.11 5.86 -16.34
C SER A 147 5.18 6.39 -17.27
N TYR A 148 6.23 6.95 -16.69
CA TYR A 148 7.38 7.42 -17.43
C TYR A 148 8.68 7.02 -16.74
N LEU A 149 9.64 6.57 -17.55
CA LEU A 149 10.97 6.19 -17.14
C LEU A 149 11.97 7.12 -17.83
N ALA A 150 12.63 7.97 -17.05
CA ALA A 150 13.59 8.95 -17.55
C ALA A 150 14.87 8.28 -18.09
N LEU A 151 15.24 7.12 -17.53
CA LEU A 151 16.46 6.38 -17.89
C LEU A 151 16.13 4.90 -18.14
N PRO A 152 15.87 4.49 -19.40
CA PRO A 152 15.45 3.13 -19.76
C PRO A 152 16.41 2.03 -19.31
N GLU A 153 17.71 2.30 -19.35
CA GLU A 153 18.76 1.33 -19.03
C GLU A 153 18.79 0.93 -17.53
N ASN A 154 18.25 1.78 -16.65
CA ASN A 154 18.28 1.58 -15.21
C ASN A 154 17.04 0.88 -14.64
N TYR A 155 16.04 0.53 -15.45
CA TYR A 155 14.78 -0.01 -14.95
C TYR A 155 14.95 -1.19 -13.98
N ASN A 156 15.82 -2.15 -14.34
CA ASN A 156 16.06 -3.35 -13.55
C ASN A 156 16.88 -3.10 -12.28
N ARG A 157 17.43 -1.90 -12.10
CA ARG A 157 18.20 -1.48 -10.93
C ARG A 157 17.37 -0.64 -9.95
N LEU A 158 16.12 -0.30 -10.31
CA LEU A 158 15.27 0.48 -9.43
C LEU A 158 14.99 -0.30 -8.14
N PHE A 159 15.43 0.24 -7.02
CA PHE A 159 15.09 -0.27 -5.70
C PHE A 159 13.57 -0.42 -5.57
N LEU A 160 13.13 -1.65 -5.27
CA LEU A 160 11.76 -1.99 -4.95
C LEU A 160 11.72 -2.42 -3.48
N PRO A 161 10.97 -1.72 -2.62
CA PRO A 161 10.83 -2.16 -1.24
C PRO A 161 10.18 -3.54 -1.26
N ASN A 162 10.87 -4.50 -0.63
CA ASN A 162 10.44 -5.89 -0.60
C ASN A 162 9.02 -5.97 -0.06
N SER A 163 8.05 -6.33 -0.91
CA SER A 163 6.63 -6.46 -0.57
C SER A 163 6.39 -7.70 0.31
N LYS A 164 6.99 -7.74 1.50
CA LYS A 164 6.73 -8.80 2.48
C LYS A 164 5.32 -8.66 3.11
N ASN A 165 4.66 -7.52 2.93
CA ASN A 165 3.34 -7.25 3.52
C ASN A 165 2.14 -7.50 2.59
N GLN A 166 2.30 -7.52 1.25
CA GLN A 166 1.18 -7.91 0.37
C GLN A 166 1.05 -9.42 0.20
N THR A 167 2.15 -10.17 0.25
CA THR A 167 2.12 -11.65 0.18
C THR A 167 1.42 -12.25 1.40
N ASN A 168 1.69 -11.73 2.60
CA ASN A 168 1.04 -12.20 3.83
C ASN A 168 -0.49 -12.04 3.81
N ASN A 169 -1.03 -11.01 3.13
CA ASN A 169 -2.48 -10.84 2.99
C ASN A 169 -3.09 -11.72 1.89
N ARG A 170 -2.35 -12.00 0.80
CA ARG A 170 -2.81 -12.88 -0.28
C ARG A 170 -2.90 -14.36 0.13
N PHE A 171 -2.06 -14.77 1.08
CA PHE A 171 -2.10 -16.13 1.65
C PHE A 171 -2.98 -16.24 2.91
N LYS A 172 -3.23 -15.13 3.64
CA LYS A 172 -4.20 -15.09 4.76
C LYS A 172 -5.63 -15.45 4.34
N THR A 173 -6.02 -15.11 3.10
CA THR A 173 -7.30 -15.55 2.55
C THR A 173 -7.30 -17.06 2.35
N LEU A 174 -6.25 -17.62 1.72
CA LEU A 174 -6.13 -19.04 1.36
C LEU A 174 -6.05 -20.00 2.55
N ASN A 175 -5.49 -19.56 3.67
CA ASN A 175 -5.36 -20.37 4.89
C ASN A 175 -6.51 -20.18 5.90
N SER A 176 -7.71 -19.78 5.43
CA SER A 176 -8.88 -19.50 6.26
C SER A 176 -9.85 -20.69 6.38
N LYS A 177 -10.69 -20.70 7.43
CA LYS A 177 -11.73 -21.73 7.64
C LYS A 177 -12.66 -21.90 6.44
N ALA A 178 -12.99 -20.81 5.74
CA ALA A 178 -13.91 -20.84 4.60
C ALA A 178 -13.36 -21.67 3.43
N ILE A 179 -12.05 -21.57 3.15
CA ILE A 179 -11.42 -22.40 2.11
C ILE A 179 -11.27 -23.84 2.55
N GLY A 180 -10.96 -24.10 3.82
CA GLY A 180 -11.00 -25.45 4.38
C GLY A 180 -12.35 -26.15 4.13
N ARG A 181 -13.44 -25.43 4.39
CA ARG A 181 -14.81 -25.91 4.15
C ARG A 181 -15.07 -26.21 2.66
N LEU A 182 -14.65 -25.31 1.78
CA LEU A 182 -14.80 -25.53 0.33
C LEU A 182 -14.01 -26.75 -0.17
N LEU A 183 -12.79 -26.95 0.33
CA LEU A 183 -11.97 -28.11 0.00
C LEU A 183 -12.61 -29.41 0.50
N ALA A 184 -13.20 -29.42 1.70
CA ALA A 184 -13.93 -30.59 2.21
C ALA A 184 -15.16 -30.90 1.36
N ALA A 185 -15.92 -29.88 0.96
CA ALA A 185 -17.05 -30.06 0.05
C ALA A 185 -16.62 -30.59 -1.32
N GLY A 186 -15.52 -30.06 -1.88
CA GLY A 186 -14.93 -30.51 -3.15
C GLY A 186 -14.40 -31.94 -3.08
N GLY A 187 -13.72 -32.31 -2.00
CA GLY A 187 -13.22 -33.67 -1.78
C GLY A 187 -14.36 -34.69 -1.67
N VAL A 188 -15.45 -34.35 -0.99
CA VAL A 188 -16.66 -35.18 -0.92
C VAL A 188 -17.34 -35.30 -2.30
N TYR A 189 -17.46 -34.19 -3.03
CA TYR A 189 -18.09 -34.18 -4.36
C TYR A 189 -17.29 -35.00 -5.39
N ASN A 190 -15.97 -34.86 -5.37
CA ASN A 190 -15.07 -35.53 -6.31
C ASN A 190 -14.69 -36.96 -5.86
N GLY A 191 -15.19 -37.43 -4.71
CA GLY A 191 -14.82 -38.73 -4.14
C GLY A 191 -13.34 -38.86 -3.76
N ASN A 192 -12.60 -37.75 -3.70
CA ASN A 192 -11.19 -37.69 -3.37
C ASN A 192 -10.99 -36.87 -2.09
N ILE A 193 -11.30 -37.48 -0.94
CA ILE A 193 -11.20 -36.79 0.35
C ILE A 193 -9.73 -36.58 0.72
N GLU A 194 -8.89 -37.60 0.58
CA GLU A 194 -7.49 -37.56 1.00
C GLU A 194 -6.65 -36.52 0.25
N GLY A 195 -6.79 -36.41 -1.07
CA GLY A 195 -6.03 -35.43 -1.85
C GLY A 195 -6.41 -33.98 -1.52
N PHE A 196 -7.68 -33.73 -1.23
CA PHE A 196 -8.15 -32.41 -0.81
C PHE A 196 -7.81 -32.11 0.66
N ARG A 197 -7.67 -33.13 1.51
CA ARG A 197 -7.17 -33.00 2.87
C ARG A 197 -5.70 -32.59 2.87
N ASP A 198 -4.86 -33.29 2.10
CA ASP A 198 -3.44 -32.94 1.93
C ASP A 198 -3.28 -31.51 1.41
N THR A 199 -4.18 -31.07 0.52
CA THR A 199 -4.21 -29.68 0.05
C THR A 199 -4.55 -28.68 1.16
N ALA A 200 -5.51 -29.00 2.04
CA ALA A 200 -5.86 -28.16 3.18
C ALA A 200 -4.73 -28.11 4.25
N GLU A 201 -4.02 -29.21 4.45
CA GLU A 201 -2.85 -29.28 5.35
C GLU A 201 -1.68 -28.45 4.79
N LYS A 202 -1.40 -28.53 3.49
CA LYS A 202 -0.39 -27.72 2.80
C LYS A 202 -0.69 -26.22 2.84
N LEU A 203 -1.96 -25.83 2.81
CA LEU A 203 -2.37 -24.43 2.98
C LEU A 203 -2.15 -23.91 4.40
N GLY A 204 -2.17 -24.79 5.41
CA GLY A 204 -1.93 -24.45 6.81
C GLY A 204 -2.98 -23.51 7.41
N GLY A 205 -2.65 -22.91 8.56
CA GLY A 205 -3.50 -21.93 9.24
C GLY A 205 -4.83 -22.51 9.74
N ASP A 206 -5.92 -21.79 9.49
CA ASP A 206 -7.28 -22.17 9.91
C ASP A 206 -8.03 -23.02 8.86
N ALA A 207 -7.42 -23.28 7.70
CA ALA A 207 -8.00 -24.10 6.64
C ALA A 207 -8.26 -25.54 7.13
N ILE A 208 -7.32 -26.16 7.85
CA ILE A 208 -7.50 -27.53 8.35
C ILE A 208 -8.68 -27.64 9.33
N LYS A 209 -8.85 -26.65 10.20
CA LYS A 209 -9.98 -26.59 11.16
C LYS A 209 -11.33 -26.47 10.44
N GLY A 210 -11.38 -25.68 9.36
CA GLY A 210 -12.57 -25.57 8.53
C GLY A 210 -12.89 -26.83 7.72
N TYR A 211 -11.85 -27.54 7.28
CA TYR A 211 -11.95 -28.81 6.55
C TYR A 211 -12.49 -29.91 7.46
N ASP A 212 -11.89 -30.08 8.64
CA ASP A 212 -12.30 -31.07 9.64
C ASP A 212 -13.71 -30.80 10.17
N GLN A 213 -14.14 -29.53 10.26
CA GLN A 213 -15.51 -29.22 10.69
C GLN A 213 -16.56 -29.87 9.77
N ILE A 214 -16.36 -29.81 8.45
CA ILE A 214 -17.34 -30.38 7.50
C ILE A 214 -17.29 -31.90 7.48
N LEU A 215 -16.10 -32.48 7.53
CA LEU A 215 -16.00 -33.94 7.52
C LEU A 215 -16.43 -34.53 8.86
N ASN A 216 -16.09 -33.94 9.99
CA ASN A 216 -16.55 -34.43 11.30
C ASN A 216 -18.08 -34.33 11.43
N GLU A 217 -18.71 -33.27 10.90
CA GLU A 217 -20.17 -33.16 10.81
C GLU A 217 -20.78 -34.16 9.80
N LYS A 218 -20.13 -34.42 8.65
CA LYS A 218 -20.62 -35.37 7.64
C LYS A 218 -20.38 -36.85 7.96
N THR A 219 -19.31 -37.21 8.67
CA THR A 219 -19.04 -38.60 9.10
C THR A 219 -19.98 -39.00 10.24
N ALA A 220 -20.49 -38.04 11.02
CA ALA A 220 -21.54 -38.28 12.01
C ALA A 220 -22.96 -38.36 11.41
N GLY A 221 -23.17 -37.89 10.17
CA GLY A 221 -24.50 -37.78 9.57
C GLY A 221 -24.52 -38.24 8.11
N ILE A 222 -24.73 -39.54 7.90
CA ILE A 222 -25.37 -40.01 6.67
C ILE A 222 -26.77 -39.38 6.63
N ALA A 223 -26.90 -38.23 5.96
CA ALA A 223 -28.06 -37.79 5.19
C ALA A 223 -28.02 -36.27 4.92
N ILE A 224 -28.60 -35.92 3.78
CA ILE A 224 -29.09 -34.60 3.36
C ILE A 224 -28.12 -33.79 2.46
N ALA A 225 -28.46 -33.92 1.18
CA ALA A 225 -28.27 -32.93 0.12
C ALA A 225 -28.57 -31.49 0.58
N THR A 226 -28.19 -30.50 -0.23
CA THR A 226 -28.51 -29.06 -0.10
C THR A 226 -27.48 -28.20 0.64
N ALA A 227 -26.49 -27.73 -0.11
CA ALA A 227 -25.94 -26.38 0.05
C ALA A 227 -25.57 -25.77 -1.30
N SER A 228 -26.39 -26.04 -2.32
CA SER A 228 -26.52 -25.20 -3.51
C SER A 228 -27.91 -24.59 -3.42
N ILE A 229 -28.01 -23.41 -2.80
CA ILE A 229 -29.05 -22.37 -2.88
C ILE A 229 -28.88 -21.53 -1.60
N LEU A 230 -27.97 -20.57 -1.67
CA LEU A 230 -28.07 -19.33 -0.87
C LEU A 230 -27.54 -18.17 -1.73
N LEU A 231 -28.05 -18.14 -2.96
CA LEU A 231 -28.01 -17.03 -3.90
C LEU A 231 -29.42 -16.81 -4.44
N THR A 232 -30.35 -16.50 -3.55
CA THR A 232 -31.66 -15.95 -3.93
C THR A 232 -32.09 -14.88 -2.92
N LYS A 233 -31.77 -13.64 -3.31
CA LYS A 233 -32.67 -12.48 -3.35
C LYS A 233 -33.51 -12.17 -2.10
N ARG A 234 -33.32 -10.99 -1.50
CA ARG A 234 -34.43 -10.20 -0.97
C ARG A 234 -34.16 -8.68 -1.10
N PHE A 235 -35.07 -8.09 -1.89
CA PHE A 235 -35.47 -6.69 -2.11
C PHE A 235 -34.42 -5.67 -2.54
#